data_AF-A0A0D0DV60-F1
#
_entry.id   AF-A0A0D0DV60-F1
#
_cell.length_a   1.000
_cell.length_b   1.000
_cell.length_c   1.000
_cell.angle_alpha   90.00
_cell.angle_beta   90.00
_cell.angle_gamma   90.00
#
_symmetry.space_group_name_H-M   'P 1'
#
loop_
_entity.id
_entity.type
_entity.pdbx_description
1 polymer ?
#
loop_
_entity_poly.entity_id
_entity_poly.type
_entity_poly.pdbx_seq_one_letter_code
_entity_poly.pdbx_strand_id
1 'polypeptide(L)'
;MPKIPKKWKWTGELFISSSENKTELLCLVTIADPTGMSNSSHISLLMSAQDSIRIPRLHPIMDLSPIIRACGTPQYFGQLNSNEPGDEVLTQGLKHHMANQALAATVPLLLDDDEVAVLIVFPATQLGLAKVLEVPEYLTSGTPLLVVLLPFLVPSSKASKDVGWRHVHTVTQSLSSCKAVEMGHELLRGTILSQATFLLGFPKSLLDFLSSSSTPKTYSIWPLPAQSSGLDTALLQHILRSTKATFARLEDDVRVVFICNRNLETLHTMPSLVIKRANSPETQFWTYGYSTRVTSSRWGLQEIFPLGGIMTFTTTALAEDPVGCCQLMSQVIDHPLWHCYLIPEVLAVSHLLTNHDDHGLCSPSCLDPILDLVEAGLVCVIRMPGQGHKTSNAWLSQVLRDSTLSTHDLLGVYISALREHPTTAGMSPQQLVSFANNEVTQDLAKAQIQPVFMDKYRRFVVIRAASEETISAEENGFEWCPLASFSFGDDYFQVATA
;
A
#
# COMPACT_ATOMS: atom_id res chain seq x y z
N MET A 1 -31.31 24.73 41.87
CA MET A 1 -30.12 23.96 41.44
C MET A 1 -30.12 23.86 39.92
N PRO A 2 -29.05 24.28 39.21
CA PRO A 2 -28.96 24.10 37.77
C PRO A 2 -28.92 22.59 37.43
N LYS A 3 -29.79 22.15 36.52
CA LYS A 3 -29.80 20.77 36.03
C LYS A 3 -28.51 20.53 35.23
N ILE A 4 -27.64 19.67 35.74
CA ILE A 4 -26.47 19.20 34.99
C ILE A 4 -26.99 18.51 33.72
N PRO A 5 -26.58 18.94 32.51
CA PRO A 5 -27.04 18.32 31.28
C PRO A 5 -26.62 16.84 31.29
N LYS A 6 -27.58 15.93 31.09
CA LYS A 6 -27.30 14.51 30.95
C LYS A 6 -26.40 14.33 29.73
N LYS A 7 -25.18 13.83 29.94
CA LYS A 7 -24.31 13.42 28.84
C LYS A 7 -25.02 12.32 28.05
N TRP A 8 -25.10 12.48 26.74
CA TRP A 8 -25.64 11.45 25.86
C TRP A 8 -24.82 10.17 25.99
N LYS A 9 -25.50 9.03 25.93
CA LYS A 9 -24.89 7.70 26.03
C LYS A 9 -25.71 6.78 25.15
N TRP A 10 -25.06 5.99 24.31
CA TRP A 10 -25.70 4.90 23.58
C TRP A 10 -25.17 3.56 24.08
N THR A 11 -26.05 2.57 24.16
CA THR A 11 -25.74 1.21 24.59
C THR A 11 -26.45 0.26 23.65
N GLY A 12 -25.73 -0.75 23.16
CA GLY A 12 -26.29 -1.74 22.26
C GLY A 12 -25.33 -2.90 22.02
N GLU A 13 -25.74 -3.79 21.14
CA GLU A 13 -24.98 -4.99 20.77
C GLU A 13 -23.93 -4.67 19.69
N LEU A 14 -22.72 -5.19 19.85
CA LEU A 14 -21.67 -5.12 18.83
C LEU A 14 -21.52 -6.47 18.13
N PHE A 15 -21.75 -6.51 16.83
CA PHE A 15 -21.56 -7.69 16.00
C PHE A 15 -20.35 -7.54 15.07
N ILE A 16 -19.66 -8.64 14.78
CA ILE A 16 -18.60 -8.72 13.77
C ILE A 16 -18.97 -9.80 12.74
N SER A 17 -18.85 -9.46 11.46
CA SER A 17 -19.00 -10.44 10.38
C SER A 17 -17.69 -11.18 10.13
N SER A 18 -17.74 -12.50 10.11
CA SER A 18 -16.62 -13.37 9.69
C SER A 18 -16.68 -13.62 8.18
N SER A 19 -15.59 -14.15 7.62
CA SER A 19 -15.43 -14.44 6.18
C SER A 19 -16.47 -15.41 5.60
N GLU A 20 -17.26 -16.09 6.44
CA GLU A 20 -18.31 -17.02 6.03
C GLU A 20 -19.72 -16.40 5.95
N ASN A 21 -19.84 -15.06 5.88
CA ASN A 21 -21.12 -14.33 6.02
C ASN A 21 -21.86 -14.61 7.35
N LYS A 22 -21.19 -15.21 8.33
CA LYS A 22 -21.74 -15.37 9.68
C LYS A 22 -21.49 -14.08 10.46
N THR A 23 -22.55 -13.54 11.02
CA THR A 23 -22.50 -12.40 11.92
C THR A 23 -22.54 -12.93 13.34
N GLU A 24 -21.49 -12.67 14.13
CA GLU A 24 -21.39 -13.14 15.51
C GLU A 24 -21.51 -11.95 16.47
N LEU A 25 -22.27 -12.14 17.54
CA LEU A 25 -22.33 -11.17 18.64
C LEU A 25 -20.98 -11.19 19.36
N LEU A 26 -20.29 -10.05 19.37
CA LEU A 26 -19.03 -9.92 20.10
C LEU A 26 -19.31 -9.63 21.57
N CYS A 27 -20.04 -8.55 21.88
CA CYS A 27 -20.30 -8.11 23.25
C CYS A 27 -21.34 -6.98 23.31
N LEU A 28 -21.75 -6.61 24.51
CA LEU A 28 -22.50 -5.39 24.76
C LEU A 28 -21.56 -4.20 24.96
N VAL A 29 -21.79 -3.13 24.21
CA VAL A 29 -20.93 -1.95 24.22
C VAL A 29 -21.70 -0.69 24.59
N THR A 30 -20.95 0.30 25.03
CA THR A 30 -21.42 1.65 25.26
C THR A 30 -20.57 2.61 24.42
N ILE A 31 -21.22 3.55 23.75
CA ILE A 31 -20.55 4.75 23.25
C ILE A 31 -20.77 5.85 24.30
N ALA A 32 -19.67 6.26 24.93
CA ALA A 32 -19.62 7.26 25.99
C ALA A 32 -18.75 8.46 25.60
N ASP A 33 -18.79 9.46 26.48
CA ASP A 33 -18.07 10.73 26.36
C ASP A 33 -18.28 11.42 25.02
N PRO A 34 -19.55 11.72 24.68
CA PRO A 34 -19.90 12.45 23.48
C PRO A 34 -19.21 13.80 23.47
N THR A 35 -18.38 14.02 22.46
CA THR A 35 -17.93 15.36 22.12
C THR A 35 -18.31 15.65 20.68
N GLY A 36 -18.97 16.77 20.45
CA GLY A 36 -19.35 17.18 19.11
C GLY A 36 -19.76 18.64 19.10
N MET A 37 -19.99 19.18 17.91
CA MET A 37 -20.59 20.51 17.77
C MET A 37 -21.98 20.52 18.44
N SER A 38 -22.47 21.69 18.86
CA SER A 38 -23.65 21.88 19.74
C SER A 38 -24.97 21.22 19.30
N ASN A 39 -25.00 20.57 18.13
CA ASN A 39 -26.15 19.88 17.55
C ASN A 39 -26.07 18.34 17.71
N SER A 40 -25.84 17.87 18.94
CA SER A 40 -25.80 16.43 19.29
C SER A 40 -27.12 15.68 19.02
N SER A 41 -28.18 16.38 18.59
CA SER A 41 -29.47 15.79 18.20
C SER A 41 -29.36 14.84 17.00
N HIS A 42 -28.44 15.09 16.05
CA HIS A 42 -28.36 14.28 14.84
C HIS A 42 -27.86 12.86 15.11
N ILE A 43 -26.78 12.70 15.88
CA ILE A 43 -26.31 11.36 16.24
C ILE A 43 -27.32 10.65 17.14
N SER A 44 -27.97 11.36 18.06
CA SER A 44 -28.98 10.74 18.91
C SER A 44 -30.14 10.23 18.08
N LEU A 45 -30.55 10.93 17.02
CA LEU A 45 -31.58 10.47 16.10
C LEU A 45 -31.14 9.21 15.35
N LEU A 46 -29.96 9.26 14.72
CA LEU A 46 -29.43 8.13 13.93
C LEU A 46 -29.22 6.87 14.79
N MET A 47 -28.66 7.04 15.97
CA MET A 47 -28.38 5.94 16.89
C MET A 47 -29.61 5.47 17.65
N SER A 48 -30.67 6.30 17.80
CA SER A 48 -31.93 5.85 18.41
C SER A 48 -32.69 4.85 17.57
N ALA A 49 -32.43 4.81 16.25
CA ALA A 49 -32.96 3.81 15.34
C ALA A 49 -32.12 2.53 15.30
N GLN A 50 -30.99 2.46 16.02
CA GLN A 50 -30.03 1.37 15.98
C GLN A 50 -29.91 0.70 17.34
N ASP A 51 -30.38 -0.54 17.44
CA ASP A 51 -30.21 -1.38 18.65
C ASP A 51 -28.84 -2.09 18.68
N SER A 52 -28.16 -2.14 17.53
CA SER A 52 -26.89 -2.84 17.37
C SER A 52 -25.98 -2.14 16.37
N ILE A 53 -24.67 -2.22 16.60
CA ILE A 53 -23.63 -1.86 15.65
C ILE A 53 -23.11 -3.14 15.03
N ARG A 54 -23.13 -3.22 13.70
CA ARG A 54 -22.59 -4.35 12.96
C ARG A 54 -21.33 -3.89 12.23
N ILE A 55 -20.19 -4.48 12.55
CA ILE A 55 -18.94 -4.28 11.82
C ILE A 55 -18.92 -5.33 10.70
N PRO A 56 -19.28 -4.97 9.46
CA PRO A 56 -19.26 -5.92 8.36
C PRO A 56 -17.83 -6.35 8.02
N ARG A 57 -16.86 -5.45 8.23
CA ARG A 57 -15.46 -5.68 7.92
C ARG A 57 -14.55 -4.67 8.60
N LEU A 58 -13.29 -5.09 8.79
CA LEU A 58 -12.18 -4.22 9.14
C LEU A 58 -11.39 -3.85 7.87
N HIS A 59 -11.17 -2.55 7.67
CA HIS A 59 -10.49 -1.98 6.53
C HIS A 59 -9.08 -1.52 6.93
N PRO A 60 -8.05 -1.76 6.08
CA PRO A 60 -6.80 -1.02 6.19
C PRO A 60 -7.07 0.49 6.25
N ILE A 61 -6.40 1.20 7.15
CA ILE A 61 -6.62 2.66 7.32
C ILE A 61 -6.37 3.43 6.02
N MET A 62 -5.42 2.96 5.19
CA MET A 62 -5.13 3.54 3.87
C MET A 62 -6.36 3.59 2.95
N ASP A 63 -7.27 2.61 3.08
CA ASP A 63 -8.46 2.50 2.25
C ASP A 63 -9.58 3.45 2.71
N LEU A 64 -9.40 4.16 3.83
CA LEU A 64 -10.39 5.12 4.34
C LEU A 64 -10.35 6.47 3.63
N SER A 65 -9.27 6.84 2.94
CA SER A 65 -9.14 8.16 2.33
C SER A 65 -10.30 8.51 1.38
N PRO A 66 -10.75 7.62 0.46
CA PRO A 66 -11.91 7.89 -0.38
C PRO A 66 -13.21 8.09 0.43
N ILE A 67 -13.38 7.34 1.52
CA ILE A 67 -14.57 7.44 2.39
C ILE A 67 -14.57 8.78 3.11
N ILE A 68 -13.43 9.17 3.70
CA ILE A 68 -13.27 10.44 4.43
C ILE A 68 -13.52 11.62 3.49
N ARG A 69 -12.98 11.59 2.26
CA ARG A 69 -13.20 12.64 1.24
C ARG A 69 -14.66 12.75 0.77
N ALA A 70 -15.41 11.65 0.77
CA ALA A 70 -16.83 11.66 0.45
C ALA A 70 -17.73 12.20 1.58
N CYS A 71 -17.15 12.38 2.78
CA CYS A 71 -17.84 12.85 3.96
C CYS A 71 -17.53 14.32 4.27
N GLY A 72 -18.42 14.94 5.04
CA GLY A 72 -18.19 16.26 5.63
C GLY A 72 -17.29 16.18 6.87
N THR A 73 -17.12 17.33 7.51
CA THR A 73 -16.31 17.43 8.74
C THR A 73 -16.85 16.50 9.83
N PRO A 74 -15.97 15.86 10.63
CA PRO A 74 -16.38 15.06 11.78
C PRO A 74 -17.34 15.83 12.70
N GLN A 75 -18.51 15.26 12.97
CA GLN A 75 -19.54 15.92 13.79
C GLN A 75 -19.56 15.45 15.24
N TYR A 76 -19.10 14.23 15.47
CA TYR A 76 -19.17 13.58 16.77
C TYR A 76 -17.97 12.67 17.01
N PHE A 77 -17.51 12.67 18.24
CA PHE A 77 -16.45 11.86 18.80
C PHE A 77 -16.96 11.14 20.05
N GLY A 78 -16.55 9.90 20.24
CA GLY A 78 -16.82 9.16 21.46
C GLY A 78 -15.86 8.01 21.67
N GLN A 79 -16.01 7.34 22.81
CA GLN A 79 -15.26 6.13 23.14
C GLN A 79 -16.21 4.93 23.19
N LEU A 80 -15.83 3.86 22.51
CA LEU A 80 -16.50 2.57 22.58
C LEU A 80 -15.87 1.76 23.72
N ASN A 81 -16.67 1.52 24.75
CA ASN A 81 -16.30 0.80 25.97
C ASN A 81 -17.18 -0.44 26.12
N SER A 82 -16.66 -1.51 26.74
CA SER A 82 -17.47 -2.65 27.14
C SER A 82 -18.39 -2.28 28.30
N ASN A 83 -19.57 -2.91 28.37
CA ASN A 83 -20.48 -2.72 29.51
C ASN A 83 -20.13 -3.63 30.68
N GLU A 84 -19.62 -4.82 30.40
CA GLU A 84 -19.31 -5.84 31.40
C GLU A 84 -17.81 -6.13 31.47
N PRO A 85 -17.28 -6.50 32.65
CA PRO A 85 -15.87 -6.88 32.80
C PRO A 85 -15.48 -8.09 31.94
N GLY A 86 -16.41 -9.02 31.69
CA GLY A 86 -16.18 -10.18 30.82
C GLY A 86 -15.97 -9.79 29.35
N ASP A 87 -16.66 -8.76 28.90
CA ASP A 87 -16.62 -8.24 27.53
C ASP A 87 -15.37 -7.39 27.24
N GLU A 88 -14.70 -6.90 28.29
CA GLU A 88 -13.48 -6.09 28.17
C GLU A 88 -12.37 -6.85 27.45
N VAL A 89 -12.26 -8.16 27.68
CA VAL A 89 -11.27 -9.02 27.02
C VAL A 89 -11.50 -9.07 25.50
N LEU A 90 -12.76 -9.15 25.06
CA LEU A 90 -13.12 -9.24 23.65
C LEU A 90 -12.88 -7.91 22.93
N THR A 91 -13.31 -6.80 23.53
CA THR A 91 -13.05 -5.45 23.00
C THR A 91 -11.55 -5.13 22.98
N GLN A 92 -10.79 -5.57 23.98
CA GLN A 92 -9.33 -5.44 24.00
C GLN A 92 -8.64 -6.30 22.93
N GLY A 93 -9.15 -7.51 22.67
CA GLY A 93 -8.69 -8.36 21.57
C GLY A 93 -8.92 -7.71 20.21
N LEU A 94 -10.12 -7.18 19.97
CA LEU A 94 -10.45 -6.42 18.76
C LEU A 94 -9.52 -5.21 18.59
N LYS A 95 -9.37 -4.40 19.65
CA LYS A 95 -8.49 -3.24 19.67
C LYS A 95 -7.05 -3.61 19.33
N HIS A 96 -6.52 -4.67 19.95
CA HIS A 96 -5.15 -5.13 19.71
C HIS A 96 -4.96 -5.60 18.27
N HIS A 97 -5.93 -6.35 17.73
CA HIS A 97 -5.92 -6.80 16.35
C HIS A 97 -5.91 -5.61 15.37
N MET A 98 -6.82 -4.64 15.56
CA MET A 98 -6.90 -3.43 14.74
C MET A 98 -5.63 -2.58 14.83
N ALA A 99 -5.04 -2.44 16.02
CA ALA A 99 -3.82 -1.67 16.21
C ALA A 99 -2.62 -2.31 15.52
N ASN A 100 -2.46 -3.63 15.65
CA ASN A 100 -1.34 -4.36 15.06
C ASN A 100 -1.38 -4.40 13.53
N GLN A 101 -2.59 -4.46 12.97
CA GLN A 101 -2.78 -4.57 11.51
C GLN A 101 -3.12 -3.23 10.84
N ALA A 102 -3.08 -2.12 11.58
CA ALA A 102 -3.47 -0.79 11.08
C ALA A 102 -4.85 -0.82 10.38
N LEU A 103 -5.84 -1.38 11.09
CA LEU A 103 -7.22 -1.51 10.62
C LEU A 103 -8.18 -0.55 11.35
N ALA A 104 -9.26 -0.20 10.67
CA ALA A 104 -10.40 0.56 11.19
C ALA A 104 -11.71 -0.06 10.67
N ALA A 105 -12.78 0.03 11.44
CA ALA A 105 -14.11 -0.39 10.99
C ALA A 105 -14.89 0.81 10.45
N THR A 106 -15.67 0.59 9.39
CA THR A 106 -16.65 1.55 8.88
C THR A 106 -18.04 0.95 9.03
N VAL A 107 -18.94 1.71 9.65
CA VAL A 107 -20.33 1.29 9.88
C VAL A 107 -21.25 2.36 9.29
N PRO A 108 -21.92 2.10 8.15
CA PRO A 108 -22.86 3.05 7.58
C PRO A 108 -24.07 3.20 8.51
N LEU A 109 -24.53 4.44 8.69
CA LEU A 109 -25.75 4.76 9.41
C LEU A 109 -26.85 5.13 8.42
N LEU A 110 -28.02 4.53 8.65
CA LEU A 110 -29.19 4.64 7.79
C LEU A 110 -30.25 5.52 8.47
N LEU A 111 -30.91 6.36 7.69
CA LEU A 111 -32.14 7.07 8.08
C LEU A 111 -33.13 6.93 6.93
N ASP A 112 -34.30 6.34 7.21
CA ASP A 112 -35.31 6.04 6.18
C ASP A 112 -34.73 5.25 4.99
N ASP A 113 -33.92 4.21 5.29
CA ASP A 113 -33.19 3.36 4.34
C ASP A 113 -32.10 4.06 3.49
N ASP A 114 -31.86 5.35 3.70
CA ASP A 114 -30.78 6.10 3.05
C ASP A 114 -29.52 6.15 3.93
N GLU A 115 -28.35 5.87 3.33
CA GLU A 115 -27.06 6.07 3.98
C GLU A 115 -26.77 7.57 4.12
N VAL A 116 -26.81 8.08 5.35
CA VAL A 116 -26.68 9.52 5.65
C VAL A 116 -25.38 9.86 6.38
N ALA A 117 -24.74 8.88 7.02
CA ALA A 117 -23.46 9.05 7.69
C ALA A 117 -22.69 7.73 7.78
N VAL A 118 -21.44 7.81 8.20
CA VAL A 118 -20.60 6.65 8.53
C VAL A 118 -19.98 6.83 9.91
N LEU A 119 -19.98 5.77 10.71
CA LEU A 119 -19.16 5.66 11.91
C LEU A 119 -17.83 5.02 11.55
N ILE A 120 -16.73 5.68 11.89
CA ILE A 120 -15.39 5.10 11.85
C ILE A 120 -15.01 4.70 13.26
N VAL A 121 -14.76 3.41 13.48
CA VAL A 121 -14.31 2.87 14.76
C VAL A 121 -12.85 2.44 14.64
N PHE A 122 -11.98 2.92 15.52
CA PHE A 122 -10.54 2.62 15.45
C PHE A 122 -9.80 2.80 16.78
N PRO A 123 -8.68 2.10 17.02
CA PRO A 123 -7.88 2.29 18.23
C PRO A 123 -7.27 3.69 18.34
N ALA A 124 -7.33 4.30 19.53
CA ALA A 124 -6.69 5.59 19.81
C ALA A 124 -5.16 5.60 19.59
N THR A 125 -4.53 4.42 19.58
CA THR A 125 -3.09 4.28 19.25
C THR A 125 -2.77 4.64 17.80
N GLN A 126 -3.77 4.74 16.92
CA GLN A 126 -3.62 5.14 15.52
C GLN A 126 -3.66 6.67 15.39
N LEU A 127 -2.63 7.33 15.93
CA LEU A 127 -2.56 8.79 16.05
C LEU A 127 -2.68 9.52 14.70
N GLY A 128 -2.23 8.90 13.60
CA GLY A 128 -2.38 9.46 12.26
C GLY A 128 -3.83 9.64 11.86
N LEU A 129 -4.64 8.58 12.02
CA LEU A 129 -6.07 8.62 11.73
C LEU A 129 -6.81 9.56 12.70
N ALA A 130 -6.43 9.55 13.99
CA ALA A 130 -6.99 10.48 14.97
C ALA A 130 -6.74 11.96 14.59
N LYS A 131 -5.53 12.28 14.11
CA LYS A 131 -5.18 13.64 13.66
C LYS A 131 -5.96 14.04 12.41
N VAL A 132 -6.09 13.14 11.44
CA VAL A 132 -6.82 13.38 10.17
C VAL A 132 -8.30 13.61 10.43
N LEU A 133 -8.87 12.89 11.40
CA LEU A 133 -10.25 13.05 11.83
C LEU A 133 -10.42 14.14 12.90
N GLU A 134 -9.37 14.92 13.19
CA GLU A 134 -9.39 16.00 14.19
C GLU A 134 -9.93 15.58 15.56
N VAL A 135 -9.63 14.35 15.99
CA VAL A 135 -10.08 13.82 17.28
C VAL A 135 -9.47 14.63 18.43
N PRO A 136 -10.28 15.15 19.36
CA PRO A 136 -9.77 15.90 20.51
C PRO A 136 -8.77 15.10 21.36
N GLU A 137 -7.65 15.71 21.73
CA GLU A 137 -6.52 15.02 22.40
C GLU A 137 -6.92 14.32 23.70
N TYR A 138 -7.81 14.90 24.51
CA TYR A 138 -8.24 14.26 25.76
C TYR A 138 -9.00 12.94 25.54
N LEU A 139 -9.64 12.73 24.37
CA LEU A 139 -10.25 11.44 24.03
C LEU A 139 -9.22 10.39 23.63
N THR A 140 -8.03 10.82 23.22
CA THR A 140 -6.92 9.92 22.90
C THR A 140 -6.14 9.48 24.14
N SER A 141 -6.49 9.99 25.32
CA SER A 141 -5.86 9.58 26.58
C SER A 141 -6.14 8.10 26.88
N GLY A 142 -5.08 7.32 27.09
CA GLY A 142 -5.16 5.88 27.31
C GLY A 142 -5.10 5.06 26.02
N THR A 143 -5.89 3.98 25.95
CA THR A 143 -6.01 3.14 24.74
C THR A 143 -7.47 2.78 24.43
N PRO A 144 -8.41 3.74 24.32
CA PRO A 144 -9.79 3.40 23.96
C PRO A 144 -9.93 3.00 22.48
N LEU A 145 -11.05 2.38 22.14
CA LEU A 145 -11.58 2.39 20.77
C LEU A 145 -12.33 3.70 20.58
N LEU A 146 -11.89 4.52 19.64
CA LEU A 146 -12.53 5.78 19.26
C LEU A 146 -13.64 5.51 18.26
N VAL A 147 -14.69 6.33 18.35
CA VAL A 147 -15.81 6.36 17.41
C VAL A 147 -15.92 7.78 16.88
N VAL A 148 -15.90 7.91 15.55
CA VAL A 148 -16.05 9.20 14.87
C VAL A 148 -17.20 9.12 13.89
N LEU A 149 -18.14 10.05 13.96
CA LEU A 149 -19.24 10.17 13.01
C LEU A 149 -18.89 11.19 11.93
N LEU A 150 -18.94 10.76 10.67
CA LEU A 150 -18.83 11.64 9.53
C LEU A 150 -20.14 11.60 8.71
N PRO A 151 -20.82 12.75 8.51
CA PRO A 151 -21.98 12.83 7.62
C PRO A 151 -21.54 12.75 6.16
N PHE A 152 -22.34 12.14 5.28
CA PHE A 152 -22.04 12.21 3.84
C PHE A 152 -22.31 13.61 3.27
N LEU A 153 -21.46 14.09 2.35
CA LEU A 153 -21.66 15.39 1.68
C LEU A 153 -22.87 15.38 0.73
N VAL A 154 -23.19 14.22 0.17
CA VAL A 154 -24.33 14.01 -0.74
C VAL A 154 -25.11 12.77 -0.28
N PRO A 155 -26.41 12.88 0.02
CA PRO A 155 -27.25 11.71 0.31
C PRO A 155 -27.24 10.74 -0.87
N SER A 156 -27.06 9.44 -0.59
CA SER A 156 -26.90 8.39 -1.61
C SER A 156 -28.07 8.32 -2.60
N SER A 157 -29.28 8.66 -2.17
CA SER A 157 -30.50 8.71 -2.99
C SER A 157 -30.49 9.78 -4.10
N LYS A 158 -29.64 10.81 -3.97
CA LYS A 158 -29.43 11.83 -5.03
C LYS A 158 -28.23 11.51 -5.92
N ALA A 159 -27.23 10.79 -5.41
CA ALA A 159 -26.01 10.46 -6.14
C ALA A 159 -26.20 9.33 -7.16
N SER A 160 -27.13 8.39 -6.92
CA SER A 160 -27.30 7.19 -7.76
C SER A 160 -27.97 7.43 -9.12
N LYS A 161 -28.54 8.60 -9.38
CA LYS A 161 -29.34 8.85 -10.60
C LYS A 161 -28.58 9.47 -11.77
N ASP A 162 -27.48 10.20 -11.55
CA ASP A 162 -26.89 11.03 -12.63
C ASP A 162 -25.45 10.68 -13.03
N VAL A 163 -24.68 9.94 -12.22
CA VAL A 163 -23.31 9.54 -12.55
C VAL A 163 -23.08 8.19 -11.89
N GLY A 164 -22.36 7.24 -12.50
CA GLY A 164 -22.18 5.85 -12.03
C GLY A 164 -21.44 5.66 -10.69
N TRP A 165 -21.83 6.36 -9.64
CA TRP A 165 -21.33 6.26 -8.28
C TRP A 165 -21.74 4.92 -7.68
N ARG A 166 -20.75 4.16 -7.23
CA ARG A 166 -20.96 2.88 -6.55
C ARG A 166 -21.21 3.14 -5.06
N HIS A 167 -22.18 2.47 -4.46
CA HIS A 167 -22.39 2.50 -3.01
C HIS A 167 -21.10 2.14 -2.27
N VAL A 168 -20.84 2.74 -1.10
CA VAL A 168 -19.66 2.46 -0.28
C VAL A 168 -19.53 0.94 -0.03
N HIS A 169 -20.66 0.27 0.21
CA HIS A 169 -20.72 -1.19 0.34
C HIS A 169 -20.23 -1.97 -0.90
N THR A 170 -20.41 -1.43 -2.11
CA THR A 170 -19.94 -2.07 -3.35
C THR A 170 -18.44 -1.85 -3.56
N VAL A 171 -17.91 -0.68 -3.19
CA VAL A 171 -16.47 -0.40 -3.24
C VAL A 171 -15.74 -1.28 -2.21
N THR A 172 -16.25 -1.39 -0.99
CA THR A 172 -15.67 -2.22 0.08
C THR A 172 -15.71 -3.72 -0.21
N GLN A 173 -16.71 -4.20 -0.97
CA GLN A 173 -16.77 -5.58 -1.44
C GLN A 173 -15.74 -5.93 -2.54
N SER A 174 -15.30 -4.95 -3.34
CA SER A 174 -14.36 -5.20 -4.44
C SER A 174 -12.90 -5.42 -3.98
N LEU A 175 -12.55 -4.97 -2.78
CA LEU A 175 -11.19 -4.99 -2.21
C LEU A 175 -10.81 -6.31 -1.51
N SER A 176 -11.39 -7.46 -1.90
CA SER A 176 -11.56 -8.61 -0.98
C SER A 176 -11.00 -9.97 -1.41
N SER A 177 -10.12 -10.07 -2.40
CA SER A 177 -9.65 -11.38 -2.88
C SER A 177 -8.32 -11.82 -2.24
N CYS A 178 -8.34 -12.24 -0.97
CA CYS A 178 -7.27 -13.07 -0.40
C CYS A 178 -7.89 -14.31 0.25
N LYS A 179 -7.82 -15.46 -0.42
CA LYS A 179 -8.28 -16.75 0.11
C LYS A 179 -7.26 -17.26 1.13
N ALA A 180 -7.68 -17.47 2.37
CA ALA A 180 -6.92 -18.24 3.34
C ALA A 180 -6.86 -19.70 2.88
N VAL A 181 -5.66 -20.29 2.84
CA VAL A 181 -5.48 -21.72 2.54
C VAL A 181 -5.84 -22.50 3.81
N GLU A 182 -6.93 -23.26 3.76
CA GLU A 182 -7.34 -24.16 4.84
C GLU A 182 -6.24 -25.22 5.08
N MET A 183 -5.58 -25.16 6.24
CA MET A 183 -4.68 -26.22 6.68
C MET A 183 -5.50 -27.39 7.23
N GLY A 184 -5.82 -28.36 6.36
CA GLY A 184 -6.41 -29.63 6.76
C GLY A 184 -5.44 -30.51 7.57
N HIS A 185 -5.94 -31.11 8.64
CA HIS A 185 -5.22 -31.93 9.63
C HIS A 185 -4.74 -33.32 9.14
N GLU A 186 -4.68 -33.57 7.83
CA GLU A 186 -4.26 -34.88 7.29
C GLU A 186 -2.75 -34.93 6.98
N LEU A 187 -1.90 -34.80 8.01
CA LEU A 187 -0.47 -35.14 7.91
C LEU A 187 -0.29 -36.67 7.95
N LEU A 188 -0.81 -37.35 6.93
CA LEU A 188 -0.69 -38.80 6.71
C LEU A 188 0.66 -39.12 6.04
N ARG A 189 1.57 -39.78 6.77
CA ARG A 189 2.61 -40.76 6.32
C ARG A 189 3.19 -40.62 4.89
N GLY A 190 3.44 -39.42 4.41
CA GLY A 190 3.98 -39.20 3.07
C GLY A 190 5.51 -39.30 3.03
N THR A 191 6.07 -39.50 1.83
CA THR A 191 7.51 -39.47 1.56
C THR A 191 8.12 -38.11 1.94
N ILE A 192 9.43 -38.01 2.17
CA ILE A 192 10.13 -36.76 2.51
C ILE A 192 9.78 -35.62 1.52
N LEU A 193 9.56 -35.97 0.24
CA LEU A 193 9.11 -35.03 -0.79
C LEU A 193 7.76 -34.39 -0.48
N SER A 194 6.77 -35.18 -0.06
CA SER A 194 5.44 -34.66 0.29
C SER A 194 5.49 -33.72 1.50
N GLN A 195 6.31 -34.06 2.50
CA GLN A 195 6.53 -33.20 3.67
C GLN A 195 7.22 -31.90 3.27
N ALA A 196 8.25 -31.96 2.43
CA ALA A 196 8.93 -30.76 1.92
C ALA A 196 7.98 -29.86 1.11
N THR A 197 7.18 -30.47 0.22
CA THR A 197 6.18 -29.77 -0.61
C THR A 197 5.15 -29.08 0.28
N PHE A 198 4.62 -29.78 1.28
CA PHE A 198 3.66 -29.24 2.24
C PHE A 198 4.28 -28.10 3.07
N LEU A 199 5.45 -28.34 3.68
CA LEU A 199 6.12 -27.36 4.54
C LEU A 199 6.51 -26.10 3.78
N LEU A 200 6.90 -26.18 2.50
CA LEU A 200 7.20 -24.97 1.72
C LEU A 200 5.97 -24.37 1.02
N GLY A 201 4.80 -25.00 1.08
CA GLY A 201 3.64 -24.57 0.31
C GLY A 201 3.88 -24.61 -1.19
N PHE A 202 4.63 -25.61 -1.68
CA PHE A 202 5.07 -25.68 -3.07
C PHE A 202 3.87 -25.96 -4.00
N PRO A 203 3.51 -25.06 -4.93
CA PRO A 203 2.33 -25.23 -5.76
C PRO A 203 2.46 -26.43 -6.69
N LYS A 204 1.39 -27.22 -6.76
CA LYS A 204 1.33 -28.40 -7.64
C LYS A 204 1.58 -28.01 -9.11
N SER A 205 1.03 -26.89 -9.57
CA SER A 205 1.24 -26.38 -10.93
C SER A 205 2.72 -26.15 -11.26
N LEU A 206 3.48 -25.59 -10.33
CA LEU A 206 4.92 -25.38 -10.50
C LEU A 206 5.68 -26.71 -10.48
N LEU A 207 5.28 -27.64 -9.60
CA LEU A 207 5.90 -28.96 -9.53
C LEU A 207 5.70 -29.75 -10.82
N ASP A 208 4.48 -29.72 -11.36
CA ASP A 208 4.12 -30.34 -12.64
C ASP A 208 4.88 -29.68 -13.79
N PHE A 209 4.99 -28.34 -13.80
CA PHE A 209 5.78 -27.59 -14.79
C PHE A 209 7.26 -28.00 -14.80
N LEU A 210 7.89 -28.10 -13.63
CA LEU A 210 9.30 -28.50 -13.48
C LEU A 210 9.53 -30.00 -13.76
N SER A 211 8.49 -30.82 -13.65
CA SER A 211 8.54 -32.27 -13.87
C SER A 211 8.18 -32.69 -15.30
N SER A 212 7.66 -31.76 -16.11
CA SER A 212 7.24 -31.99 -17.48
C SER A 212 8.36 -32.58 -18.35
N SER A 213 8.02 -33.55 -19.21
CA SER A 213 8.98 -34.30 -20.03
C SER A 213 9.36 -33.64 -21.35
N SER A 214 8.71 -32.55 -21.76
CA SER A 214 8.90 -31.97 -23.08
C SER A 214 10.26 -31.28 -23.24
N THR A 215 10.68 -30.50 -22.24
CA THR A 215 12.01 -29.87 -22.19
C THR A 215 12.46 -29.69 -20.73
N PRO A 216 13.71 -30.07 -20.38
CA PRO A 216 14.27 -29.77 -19.06
C PRO A 216 14.21 -28.28 -18.78
N LYS A 217 13.66 -27.89 -17.63
CA LYS A 217 13.57 -26.49 -17.20
C LYS A 217 14.79 -26.12 -16.39
N THR A 218 15.40 -24.97 -16.69
CA THR A 218 16.51 -24.44 -15.90
C THR A 218 15.99 -23.67 -14.70
N TYR A 219 16.63 -23.82 -13.54
CA TYR A 219 16.33 -23.04 -12.35
C TYR A 219 17.59 -22.47 -11.72
N SER A 220 17.43 -21.38 -10.97
CA SER A 220 18.47 -20.83 -10.10
C SER A 220 17.93 -20.50 -8.71
N ILE A 221 18.81 -20.37 -7.73
CA ILE A 221 18.47 -20.05 -6.34
C ILE A 221 19.31 -18.85 -5.91
N TRP A 222 18.65 -17.82 -5.38
CA TRP A 222 19.25 -16.60 -4.86
C TRP A 222 19.00 -16.44 -3.35
N PRO A 223 20.05 -16.16 -2.54
CA PRO A 223 21.46 -16.23 -2.92
C PRO A 223 21.89 -17.66 -3.22
N LEU A 224 23.04 -17.82 -3.89
CA LEU A 224 23.59 -19.14 -4.18
C LEU A 224 23.75 -19.93 -2.86
N PRO A 225 23.20 -21.15 -2.76
CA PRO A 225 23.21 -21.89 -1.51
C PRO A 225 24.63 -22.26 -1.09
N ALA A 226 25.04 -21.81 0.10
CA ALA A 226 26.25 -22.30 0.76
C ALA A 226 26.05 -23.74 1.29
N GLN A 227 27.14 -24.44 1.63
CA GLN A 227 27.09 -25.80 2.17
C GLN A 227 26.24 -25.93 3.46
N SER A 228 26.08 -24.84 4.22
CA SER A 228 25.25 -24.74 5.43
C SER A 228 23.92 -24.01 5.20
N SER A 229 23.29 -24.19 4.04
CA SER A 229 22.01 -23.55 3.75
C SER A 229 20.93 -23.95 4.78
N GLY A 230 20.10 -22.99 5.19
CA GLY A 230 19.03 -23.24 6.16
C GLY A 230 18.01 -24.29 5.72
N LEU A 231 17.19 -24.76 6.66
CA LEU A 231 16.18 -25.81 6.44
C LEU A 231 15.33 -25.58 5.19
N ASP A 232 14.82 -24.35 4.99
CA ASP A 232 13.97 -24.00 3.85
C ASP A 232 14.65 -24.26 2.51
N THR A 233 15.94 -23.89 2.38
CA THR A 233 16.72 -24.14 1.17
C THR A 233 17.01 -25.63 0.98
N ALA A 234 17.25 -26.38 2.06
CA ALA A 234 17.43 -27.82 1.99
C ALA A 234 16.15 -28.54 1.51
N LEU A 235 14.98 -28.11 2.00
CA LEU A 235 13.67 -28.60 1.54
C LEU A 235 13.43 -28.27 0.07
N LEU A 236 13.71 -27.03 -0.35
CA LEU A 236 13.57 -26.61 -1.75
C LEU A 236 14.48 -27.45 -2.67
N GLN A 237 15.75 -27.62 -2.31
CA GLN A 237 16.68 -28.47 -3.04
C GLN A 237 16.22 -29.93 -3.11
N HIS A 238 15.62 -30.45 -2.04
CA HIS A 238 15.07 -31.81 -2.04
C HIS A 238 13.92 -31.95 -3.03
N ILE A 239 13.00 -30.98 -3.07
CA ILE A 239 11.92 -30.94 -4.06
C ILE A 239 12.51 -30.87 -5.48
N LEU A 240 13.40 -29.93 -5.74
CA LEU A 240 13.97 -29.72 -7.08
C LEU A 240 14.75 -30.94 -7.59
N ARG A 241 15.47 -31.66 -6.73
CA ARG A 241 16.15 -32.92 -7.07
C ARG A 241 15.20 -34.06 -7.46
N SER A 242 13.93 -33.99 -7.04
CA SER A 242 12.91 -34.95 -7.44
C SER A 242 12.25 -34.63 -8.78
N THR A 243 12.54 -33.45 -9.35
CA THR A 243 12.05 -33.02 -10.67
C THR A 243 13.06 -33.31 -11.78
N LYS A 244 12.72 -32.95 -13.02
CA LYS A 244 13.63 -33.00 -14.18
C LYS A 244 14.35 -31.67 -14.42
N ALA A 245 14.17 -30.70 -13.53
CA ALA A 245 14.74 -29.38 -13.68
C ALA A 245 16.26 -29.39 -13.41
N THR A 246 17.00 -28.59 -14.16
CA THR A 246 18.47 -28.49 -14.08
C THR A 246 18.88 -27.18 -13.45
N PHE A 247 19.89 -27.22 -12.57
CA PHE A 247 20.45 -26.01 -12.00
C PHE A 247 21.26 -25.25 -13.06
N ALA A 248 21.09 -23.94 -13.13
CA ALA A 248 21.85 -23.02 -13.98
C ALA A 248 22.31 -21.80 -13.17
N ARG A 249 23.37 -21.12 -13.64
CA ARG A 249 23.82 -19.89 -13.00
C ARG A 249 22.79 -18.80 -13.22
N LEU A 250 22.80 -17.81 -12.35
CA LEU A 250 21.82 -16.75 -12.42
C LEU A 250 21.97 -15.94 -13.71
N GLU A 251 23.18 -15.79 -14.23
CA GLU A 251 23.48 -15.07 -15.46
C GLU A 251 23.05 -15.82 -16.73
N ASP A 252 22.80 -17.13 -16.64
CA ASP A 252 22.38 -17.97 -17.77
C ASP A 252 20.88 -17.77 -18.08
N ASP A 253 20.40 -18.39 -19.17
CA ASP A 253 18.96 -18.49 -19.46
C ASP A 253 18.26 -19.42 -18.45
N VAL A 254 17.44 -18.82 -17.59
CA VAL A 254 16.82 -19.48 -16.44
C VAL A 254 15.31 -19.34 -16.53
N ARG A 255 14.59 -20.46 -16.45
CA ARG A 255 13.13 -20.48 -16.46
C ARG A 255 12.50 -20.11 -15.13
N VAL A 256 13.14 -20.48 -14.01
CA VAL A 256 12.63 -20.22 -12.66
C VAL A 256 13.75 -19.73 -11.74
N VAL A 257 13.58 -18.57 -11.14
CA VAL A 257 14.49 -18.02 -10.14
C VAL A 257 13.82 -18.09 -8.77
N PHE A 258 14.39 -18.87 -7.85
CA PHE A 258 13.93 -18.96 -6.47
C PHE A 258 14.68 -17.98 -5.57
N ILE A 259 13.97 -17.08 -4.90
CA ILE A 259 14.53 -16.02 -4.04
C ILE A 259 14.19 -16.32 -2.57
N CYS A 260 15.19 -16.46 -1.71
CA CYS A 260 14.95 -16.69 -0.30
C CYS A 260 14.33 -15.45 0.36
N ASN A 261 13.23 -15.63 1.12
CA ASN A 261 12.56 -14.56 1.86
C ASN A 261 13.46 -13.81 2.85
N ARG A 262 14.59 -14.42 3.27
CA ARG A 262 15.58 -13.79 4.16
C ARG A 262 16.49 -12.78 3.44
N ASN A 263 16.49 -12.77 2.12
CA ASN A 263 17.41 -12.00 1.28
C ASN A 263 16.69 -10.96 0.40
N LEU A 264 15.40 -10.69 0.64
CA LEU A 264 14.64 -9.70 -0.13
C LEU A 264 15.24 -8.29 -0.03
N GLU A 265 15.77 -7.89 1.12
CA GLU A 265 16.46 -6.59 1.28
C GLU A 265 17.63 -6.42 0.30
N THR A 266 18.30 -7.52 -0.05
CA THR A 266 19.44 -7.55 -1.00
C THR A 266 19.01 -7.89 -2.42
N LEU A 267 17.71 -7.83 -2.74
CA LEU A 267 17.21 -8.18 -4.07
C LEU A 267 17.78 -7.26 -5.16
N HIS A 268 17.92 -5.96 -4.87
CA HIS A 268 18.53 -5.01 -5.79
C HIS A 268 19.97 -5.37 -6.20
N THR A 269 20.70 -6.15 -5.39
CA THR A 269 22.08 -6.55 -5.71
C THR A 269 22.14 -7.85 -6.51
N MET A 270 21.00 -8.42 -6.88
CA MET A 270 20.94 -9.70 -7.60
C MET A 270 21.45 -9.52 -9.04
N PRO A 271 22.49 -10.28 -9.47
CA PRO A 271 23.02 -10.21 -10.82
C PRO A 271 21.94 -10.43 -11.89
N SER A 272 22.00 -9.63 -12.96
CA SER A 272 21.11 -9.74 -14.12
C SER A 272 19.60 -9.64 -13.80
N LEU A 273 19.22 -9.15 -12.61
CA LEU A 273 17.81 -8.98 -12.22
C LEU A 273 17.07 -8.09 -13.23
N VAL A 274 17.66 -6.95 -13.60
CA VAL A 274 17.07 -5.98 -14.54
C VAL A 274 16.86 -6.61 -15.90
N ILE A 275 17.92 -7.21 -16.47
CA ILE A 275 17.88 -7.87 -17.78
C ILE A 275 16.77 -8.93 -17.82
N LYS A 276 16.66 -9.79 -16.80
CA LYS A 276 15.63 -10.84 -16.80
C LYS A 276 14.21 -10.31 -16.67
N ARG A 277 14.01 -9.24 -15.90
CA ARG A 277 12.69 -8.61 -15.76
C ARG A 277 12.26 -7.90 -17.03
N ALA A 278 13.19 -7.24 -17.71
CA ALA A 278 12.92 -6.49 -18.95
C ALA A 278 12.85 -7.37 -20.20
N ASN A 279 13.82 -8.28 -20.37
CA ASN A 279 14.09 -8.95 -21.66
C ASN A 279 13.78 -10.45 -21.68
N SER A 280 13.45 -11.06 -20.53
CA SER A 280 13.14 -12.49 -20.41
C SER A 280 11.76 -12.69 -19.80
N PRO A 281 10.66 -12.28 -20.45
CA PRO A 281 9.29 -12.36 -19.90
C PRO A 281 8.90 -13.78 -19.46
N GLU A 282 9.56 -14.78 -20.01
CA GLU A 282 9.34 -16.19 -19.76
C GLU A 282 10.00 -16.71 -18.46
N THR A 283 10.91 -15.95 -17.85
CA THR A 283 11.48 -16.26 -16.53
C THR A 283 10.46 -15.95 -15.42
N GLN A 284 10.16 -16.94 -14.59
CA GLN A 284 9.33 -16.78 -13.39
C GLN A 284 10.20 -16.54 -12.15
N PHE A 285 9.77 -15.64 -11.27
CA PHE A 285 10.43 -15.39 -9.98
C PHE A 285 9.55 -15.90 -8.85
N TRP A 286 10.12 -16.66 -7.93
CA TRP A 286 9.40 -17.26 -6.82
C TRP A 286 10.12 -16.97 -5.51
N THR A 287 9.46 -16.37 -4.53
CA THR A 287 9.99 -16.29 -3.17
C THR A 287 9.78 -17.59 -2.43
N TYR A 288 10.69 -17.96 -1.52
CA TYR A 288 10.56 -19.16 -0.70
C TYR A 288 11.05 -18.98 0.75
N GLY A 289 10.51 -19.79 1.65
CA GLY A 289 10.99 -19.97 3.02
C GLY A 289 10.27 -19.12 4.07
N TYR A 290 10.70 -19.27 5.32
CA TYR A 290 10.09 -18.64 6.49
C TYR A 290 11.05 -17.61 7.08
N SER A 291 10.56 -16.38 7.24
CA SER A 291 11.33 -15.26 7.76
C SER A 291 10.44 -14.32 8.56
N THR A 292 10.92 -13.92 9.75
CA THR A 292 10.25 -12.90 10.57
C THR A 292 10.39 -11.48 10.01
N ARG A 293 11.18 -11.31 8.94
CA ARG A 293 11.34 -10.03 8.24
C ARG A 293 10.23 -9.73 7.25
N VAL A 294 9.42 -10.73 6.92
CA VAL A 294 8.23 -10.59 6.07
C VAL A 294 6.99 -11.01 6.86
N THR A 295 5.83 -10.52 6.45
CA THR A 295 4.55 -10.93 7.05
C THR A 295 4.33 -12.43 6.84
N SER A 296 3.62 -13.09 7.76
CA SER A 296 3.33 -14.54 7.63
C SER A 296 2.55 -14.90 6.37
N SER A 297 1.79 -13.95 5.82
CA SER A 297 1.15 -14.06 4.51
C SER A 297 2.13 -14.23 3.34
N ARG A 298 3.43 -13.98 3.54
CA ARG A 298 4.51 -14.16 2.54
C ARG A 298 5.34 -15.43 2.76
N TRP A 299 5.02 -16.21 3.77
CA TRP A 299 5.73 -17.45 4.05
C TRP A 299 5.41 -18.53 3.01
N GLY A 300 6.34 -19.47 2.86
CA GLY A 300 6.23 -20.52 1.85
C GLY A 300 6.62 -20.03 0.47
N LEU A 301 6.09 -20.67 -0.57
CA LEU A 301 6.42 -20.42 -1.96
C LEU A 301 5.38 -19.54 -2.66
N GLN A 302 5.81 -18.40 -3.22
CA GLN A 302 4.92 -17.44 -3.88
C GLN A 302 5.56 -16.86 -5.13
N GLU A 303 4.79 -16.73 -6.20
CA GLU A 303 5.25 -16.08 -7.42
C GLU A 303 5.30 -14.56 -7.19
N ILE A 304 6.32 -13.92 -7.75
CA ILE A 304 6.53 -12.48 -7.73
C ILE A 304 6.94 -12.00 -9.12
N PHE A 305 6.82 -10.70 -9.36
CA PHE A 305 7.19 -10.01 -10.59
C PHE A 305 6.57 -10.64 -11.86
N PRO A 306 5.24 -10.86 -11.89
CA PRO A 306 4.60 -11.60 -12.98
C PRO A 306 4.67 -10.84 -14.31
N LEU A 307 4.26 -9.57 -14.35
CA LEU A 307 4.11 -8.77 -15.58
C LEU A 307 4.02 -7.27 -15.29
N GLY A 308 4.00 -6.42 -16.32
CA GLY A 308 3.85 -4.97 -16.16
C GLY A 308 5.03 -4.27 -15.50
N GLY A 309 4.81 -3.07 -14.98
CA GLY A 309 5.88 -2.32 -14.32
C GLY A 309 5.41 -1.14 -13.47
N ILE A 310 6.31 -0.68 -12.62
CA ILE A 310 6.18 0.58 -11.90
C ILE A 310 7.29 1.53 -12.33
N MET A 311 6.93 2.80 -12.48
CA MET A 311 7.80 3.84 -12.98
C MET A 311 7.91 5.02 -12.01
N THR A 312 9.11 5.57 -11.92
CA THR A 312 9.37 6.87 -11.31
C THR A 312 10.35 7.68 -12.17
N PHE A 313 10.68 8.90 -11.75
CA PHE A 313 11.43 9.88 -12.56
C PHE A 313 12.61 10.43 -11.78
N THR A 314 13.68 10.82 -12.48
CA THR A 314 14.76 11.62 -11.88
C THR A 314 14.36 13.10 -11.80
N THR A 315 15.07 13.84 -10.94
CA THR A 315 14.86 15.28 -10.82
C THR A 315 15.11 16.00 -12.13
N THR A 316 16.22 15.63 -12.78
CA THR A 316 16.67 16.17 -14.05
C THR A 316 15.68 15.88 -15.17
N ALA A 317 15.08 14.67 -15.21
CA ALA A 317 14.09 14.31 -16.24
C ALA A 317 12.87 15.24 -16.20
N LEU A 318 12.31 15.45 -15.00
CA LEU A 318 11.16 16.35 -14.82
C LEU A 318 11.52 17.82 -15.07
N ALA A 319 12.77 18.23 -14.80
CA ALA A 319 13.20 19.61 -14.99
C ALA A 319 13.50 19.94 -16.46
N GLU A 320 14.13 19.03 -17.20
CA GLU A 320 14.54 19.23 -18.59
C GLU A 320 13.38 19.00 -19.58
N ASP A 321 12.52 17.99 -19.33
CA ASP A 321 11.40 17.66 -20.21
C ASP A 321 10.11 17.35 -19.42
N PRO A 322 9.52 18.35 -18.74
CA PRO A 322 8.29 18.17 -17.98
C PRO A 322 7.11 17.75 -18.86
N VAL A 323 7.07 18.23 -20.11
CA VAL A 323 5.99 17.91 -21.07
C VAL A 323 6.05 16.45 -21.48
N GLY A 324 7.22 15.95 -21.87
CA GLY A 324 7.42 14.54 -22.21
C GLY A 324 7.15 13.61 -21.03
N CYS A 325 7.60 13.99 -19.82
CA CYS A 325 7.28 13.24 -18.60
C CYS A 325 5.77 13.20 -18.32
N CYS A 326 5.07 14.33 -18.46
CA CYS A 326 3.61 14.40 -18.30
C CYS A 326 2.86 13.54 -19.31
N GLN A 327 3.31 13.53 -20.57
CA GLN A 327 2.74 12.67 -21.62
C GLN A 327 2.94 11.19 -21.30
N LEU A 328 4.13 10.80 -20.84
CA LEU A 328 4.39 9.42 -20.44
C LEU A 328 3.56 9.02 -19.21
N MET A 329 3.40 9.89 -18.21
CA MET A 329 2.49 9.64 -17.09
C MET A 329 1.06 9.41 -17.56
N SER A 330 0.58 10.20 -18.53
CA SER A 330 -0.75 10.04 -19.12
C SER A 330 -0.90 8.69 -19.83
N GLN A 331 0.11 8.24 -20.57
CA GLN A 331 0.13 6.90 -21.16
C GLN A 331 0.11 5.81 -20.07
N VAL A 332 0.88 5.97 -19.00
CA VAL A 332 0.88 5.01 -17.89
C VAL A 332 -0.49 4.92 -17.22
N ILE A 333 -1.20 6.04 -17.05
CA ILE A 333 -2.57 6.09 -16.49
C ILE A 333 -3.54 5.25 -17.34
N ASP A 334 -3.41 5.31 -18.67
CA ASP A 334 -4.24 4.54 -19.61
C ASP A 334 -3.84 3.06 -19.71
N HIS A 335 -2.71 2.67 -19.11
CA HIS A 335 -2.13 1.33 -19.26
C HIS A 335 -2.53 0.39 -18.09
N PRO A 336 -3.18 -0.77 -18.35
CA PRO A 336 -3.75 -1.61 -17.29
C PRO A 336 -2.71 -2.28 -16.38
N LEU A 337 -1.49 -2.48 -16.88
CA LEU A 337 -0.41 -3.20 -16.19
C LEU A 337 0.70 -2.30 -15.65
N TRP A 338 0.60 -0.98 -15.82
CA TRP A 338 1.66 -0.06 -15.45
C TRP A 338 1.14 1.01 -14.52
N HIS A 339 1.98 1.42 -13.57
CA HIS A 339 1.67 2.52 -12.65
C HIS A 339 2.90 3.41 -12.54
N CYS A 340 2.68 4.70 -12.27
CA CYS A 340 3.76 5.62 -11.97
C CYS A 340 3.52 6.35 -10.66
N TYR A 341 4.60 6.77 -10.04
CA TYR A 341 4.56 7.58 -8.83
C TYR A 341 5.74 8.54 -8.78
N LEU A 342 5.56 9.61 -8.04
CA LEU A 342 6.57 10.64 -7.81
C LEU A 342 7.07 10.56 -6.38
N ILE A 343 8.37 10.77 -6.21
CA ILE A 343 9.00 10.88 -4.90
C ILE A 343 8.97 12.35 -4.49
N PRO A 344 8.57 12.69 -3.25
CA PRO A 344 8.46 14.08 -2.79
C PRO A 344 9.72 14.93 -3.05
N GLU A 345 10.89 14.38 -2.74
CA GLU A 345 12.19 15.04 -2.93
C GLU A 345 12.52 15.27 -4.41
N VAL A 346 12.13 14.33 -5.28
CA VAL A 346 12.28 14.49 -6.72
C VAL A 346 11.46 15.67 -7.20
N LEU A 347 10.18 15.72 -6.83
CA LEU A 347 9.28 16.80 -7.23
C LEU A 347 9.76 18.17 -6.71
N ALA A 348 10.17 18.24 -5.44
CA ALA A 348 10.67 19.47 -4.83
C ALA A 348 11.96 19.97 -5.48
N VAL A 349 12.94 19.09 -5.73
CA VAL A 349 14.21 19.48 -6.36
C VAL A 349 13.98 19.86 -7.82
N SER A 350 13.14 19.15 -8.57
CA SER A 350 12.79 19.54 -9.94
C SER A 350 12.21 20.94 -10.03
N HIS A 351 11.33 21.31 -9.09
CA HIS A 351 10.77 22.66 -9.03
C HIS A 351 11.85 23.73 -8.73
N LEU A 352 12.82 23.42 -7.86
CA LEU A 352 13.94 24.33 -7.55
C LEU A 352 14.92 24.48 -8.72
N LEU A 353 15.05 23.46 -9.58
CA LEU A 353 15.90 23.53 -10.77
C LEU A 353 15.27 24.37 -11.88
N THR A 354 13.94 24.34 -12.02
CA THR A 354 13.23 25.04 -13.09
C THR A 354 12.91 26.49 -12.74
N ASN A 355 12.73 26.80 -11.44
CA ASN A 355 12.51 28.15 -10.96
C ASN A 355 13.80 28.72 -10.34
N HIS A 356 14.61 29.37 -11.17
CA HIS A 356 15.86 30.00 -10.74
C HIS A 356 15.67 31.25 -9.87
N ASP A 357 14.46 31.83 -9.84
CA ASP A 357 14.15 33.05 -9.11
C ASP A 357 13.25 32.79 -7.89
N ASP A 358 13.60 33.42 -6.77
CA ASP A 358 12.88 33.42 -5.48
C ASP A 358 11.51 34.15 -5.54
N HIS A 359 11.00 34.41 -6.74
CA HIS A 359 9.63 34.87 -6.96
C HIS A 359 8.72 33.71 -6.57
N GLY A 360 8.08 33.82 -5.40
CA GLY A 360 7.37 32.74 -4.72
C GLY A 360 6.36 31.95 -5.56
N LEU A 361 5.75 30.94 -4.93
CA LEU A 361 4.86 29.89 -5.49
C LEU A 361 3.67 30.34 -6.37
N CYS A 362 3.52 31.63 -6.70
CA CYS A 362 2.44 32.20 -7.52
C CYS A 362 2.72 32.28 -9.02
N SER A 363 3.91 31.95 -9.51
CA SER A 363 4.18 31.87 -10.96
C SER A 363 3.84 30.48 -11.50
N PRO A 364 3.26 30.36 -12.71
CA PRO A 364 2.96 29.07 -13.32
C PRO A 364 4.25 28.25 -13.47
N SER A 365 4.27 27.06 -12.86
CA SER A 365 5.41 26.16 -12.95
C SER A 365 5.33 25.36 -14.24
N CYS A 366 6.47 25.08 -14.87
CA CYS A 366 6.51 24.10 -15.95
C CYS A 366 6.06 22.70 -15.50
N LEU A 367 6.00 22.45 -14.18
CA LEU A 367 5.47 21.24 -13.57
C LEU A 367 3.95 21.26 -13.38
N ASP A 368 3.26 22.38 -13.60
CA ASP A 368 1.80 22.49 -13.37
C ASP A 368 1.00 21.36 -14.04
N PRO A 369 1.28 20.96 -15.31
CA PRO A 369 0.57 19.82 -15.92
C PRO A 369 0.75 18.49 -15.16
N ILE A 370 1.92 18.28 -14.55
CA ILE A 370 2.19 17.09 -13.72
C ILE A 370 1.47 17.22 -12.37
N LEU A 371 1.46 18.43 -11.78
CA LEU A 371 0.72 18.70 -10.54
C LEU A 371 -0.78 18.52 -10.75
N ASP A 372 -1.34 18.86 -11.91
CA ASP A 372 -2.74 18.60 -12.26
C ASP A 372 -3.07 17.10 -12.26
N LEU A 373 -2.15 16.25 -12.74
CA LEU A 373 -2.31 14.79 -12.67
C LEU A 373 -2.31 14.28 -11.22
N VAL A 374 -1.53 14.92 -10.34
CA VAL A 374 -1.50 14.60 -8.90
C VAL A 374 -2.78 15.05 -8.21
N GLU A 375 -3.24 16.27 -8.47
CA GLU A 375 -4.48 16.83 -7.92
C GLU A 375 -5.69 15.98 -8.33
N ALA A 376 -5.73 15.52 -9.58
CA ALA A 376 -6.75 14.61 -10.10
C ALA A 376 -6.68 13.18 -9.49
N GLY A 377 -5.64 12.87 -8.70
CA GLY A 377 -5.43 11.55 -8.12
C GLY A 377 -5.02 10.47 -9.12
N LEU A 378 -4.53 10.88 -10.30
CA LEU A 378 -4.09 9.96 -11.37
C LEU A 378 -2.62 9.56 -11.18
N VAL A 379 -1.81 10.44 -10.61
CA VAL A 379 -0.42 10.17 -10.21
C VAL A 379 -0.28 10.37 -8.71
N CYS A 380 0.34 9.42 -8.02
CA CYS A 380 0.56 9.53 -6.58
C CYS A 380 1.94 10.13 -6.30
N VAL A 381 2.01 11.08 -5.35
CA VAL A 381 3.28 11.52 -4.74
C VAL A 381 3.44 10.78 -3.42
N ILE A 382 4.43 9.88 -3.35
CA ILE A 382 4.59 8.99 -2.21
C ILE A 382 6.05 8.56 -2.04
N ARG A 383 6.45 8.42 -0.78
CA ARG A 383 7.68 7.71 -0.39
C ARG A 383 7.28 6.33 0.09
N MET A 384 8.07 5.30 -0.17
CA MET A 384 7.80 3.96 0.33
C MET A 384 8.03 3.85 1.84
N PRO A 385 7.16 3.11 2.57
CA PRO A 385 7.32 2.95 4.01
C PRO A 385 8.66 2.28 4.33
N GLY A 386 9.32 2.77 5.37
CA GLY A 386 10.49 2.08 5.94
C GLY A 386 10.09 0.75 6.58
N GLN A 387 11.04 -0.16 6.76
CA GLN A 387 10.78 -1.42 7.45
C GLN A 387 10.47 -1.17 8.94
N GLY A 388 9.40 -1.80 9.45
CA GLY A 388 9.01 -1.77 10.87
C GLY A 388 7.69 -1.04 11.17
N HIS A 389 7.11 -1.35 12.34
CA HIS A 389 5.80 -0.81 12.74
C HIS A 389 5.82 0.70 13.03
N LYS A 390 6.86 1.21 13.72
CA LYS A 390 6.94 2.64 14.06
C LYS A 390 7.08 3.53 12.83
N THR A 391 7.96 3.11 11.92
CA THR A 391 8.17 3.76 10.62
C THR A 391 6.91 3.70 9.76
N SER A 392 6.18 2.58 9.76
CA SER A 392 4.90 2.45 9.05
C SER A 392 3.81 3.40 9.57
N ASN A 393 3.66 3.57 10.88
CA ASN A 393 2.64 4.48 11.44
C ASN A 393 2.97 5.95 11.16
N ALA A 394 4.24 6.33 11.27
CA ALA A 394 4.68 7.69 10.94
C ALA A 394 4.47 7.99 9.45
N TRP A 395 4.84 7.03 8.60
CA TRP A 395 4.60 7.08 7.16
C TRP A 395 3.11 7.23 6.84
N LEU A 396 2.25 6.38 7.41
CA LEU A 396 0.80 6.42 7.24
C LEU A 396 0.23 7.78 7.63
N SER A 397 0.67 8.31 8.78
CA SER A 397 0.24 9.62 9.28
C SER A 397 0.63 10.74 8.31
N GLN A 398 1.83 10.65 7.72
CA GLN A 398 2.28 11.57 6.70
C GLN A 398 1.44 11.47 5.43
N VAL A 399 1.24 10.27 4.88
CA VAL A 399 0.45 10.08 3.65
C VAL A 399 -0.98 10.60 3.82
N LEU A 400 -1.63 10.31 4.95
CA LEU A 400 -2.98 10.80 5.20
C LEU A 400 -3.03 12.33 5.28
N ARG A 401 -2.09 12.96 5.99
CA ARG A 401 -2.00 14.42 6.07
C ARG A 401 -1.76 15.03 4.69
N ASP A 402 -0.78 14.51 3.96
CA ASP A 402 -0.41 14.96 2.62
C ASP A 402 -1.61 14.86 1.66
N SER A 403 -2.45 13.83 1.82
CA SER A 403 -3.68 13.65 1.03
C SER A 403 -4.79 14.67 1.29
N THR A 404 -4.66 15.54 2.30
CA THR A 404 -5.64 16.62 2.58
C THR A 404 -5.22 17.98 2.01
N LEU A 405 -4.00 18.11 1.50
CA LEU A 405 -3.45 19.34 0.99
C LEU A 405 -3.74 19.48 -0.52
N SER A 406 -3.84 20.73 -0.99
CA SER A 406 -3.78 21.00 -2.44
C SER A 406 -2.38 20.65 -2.96
N THR A 407 -2.24 20.36 -4.25
CA THR A 407 -0.96 19.96 -4.82
C THR A 407 0.10 21.07 -4.73
N HIS A 408 -0.28 22.34 -4.83
CA HIS A 408 0.64 23.46 -4.62
C HIS A 408 1.08 23.60 -3.16
N ASP A 409 0.15 23.45 -2.20
CA ASP A 409 0.50 23.45 -0.78
C ASP A 409 1.42 22.27 -0.45
N LEU A 410 1.14 21.10 -1.04
CA LEU A 410 1.94 19.90 -0.90
C LEU A 410 3.38 20.09 -1.39
N LEU A 411 3.54 20.69 -2.57
CA LEU A 411 4.85 21.05 -3.11
C LEU A 411 5.58 22.04 -2.19
N GLY A 412 4.87 23.04 -1.65
CA GLY A 412 5.42 23.97 -0.67
C GLY A 412 5.92 23.27 0.59
N VAL A 413 5.15 22.30 1.12
CA VAL A 413 5.55 21.47 2.26
C VAL A 413 6.82 20.67 1.95
N TYR A 414 6.93 20.09 0.75
CA TYR A 414 8.12 19.32 0.37
C TYR A 414 9.36 20.19 0.18
N ILE A 415 9.23 21.38 -0.42
CA ILE A 415 10.33 22.33 -0.55
C ILE A 415 10.80 22.81 0.82
N SER A 416 9.87 23.16 1.73
CA SER A 416 10.21 23.56 3.10
C SER A 416 10.90 22.42 3.85
N ALA A 417 10.36 21.21 3.79
CA ALA A 417 10.98 20.03 4.41
C ALA A 417 12.40 19.79 3.88
N LEU A 418 12.62 19.93 2.57
CA LEU A 418 13.94 19.80 1.96
C LEU A 418 14.92 20.89 2.43
N ARG A 419 14.46 22.14 2.58
CA ARG A 419 15.32 23.27 3.03
C ARG A 419 15.66 23.19 4.51
N GLU A 420 14.72 22.71 5.33
CA GLU A 420 14.87 22.59 6.79
C GLU A 420 15.64 21.33 7.21
N HIS A 421 15.73 20.32 6.34
CA HIS A 421 16.37 19.06 6.69
C HIS A 421 17.90 19.23 6.88
N PRO A 422 18.48 18.76 8.00
CA PRO A 422 19.87 19.05 8.36
C PRO A 422 20.91 18.59 7.34
N THR A 423 20.61 17.55 6.56
CA THR A 423 21.53 17.02 5.55
C THR A 423 21.52 17.81 4.25
N THR A 424 20.41 18.47 3.92
CA THR A 424 20.21 19.18 2.64
C THR A 424 20.32 20.70 2.79
N ALA A 425 20.25 21.21 4.02
CA ALA A 425 20.49 22.61 4.33
C ALA A 425 21.86 23.07 3.81
N GLY A 426 21.86 24.02 2.87
CA GLY A 426 23.07 24.60 2.27
C GLY A 426 23.70 23.79 1.13
N MET A 427 23.07 22.71 0.66
CA MET A 427 23.51 22.00 -0.54
C MET A 427 23.38 22.88 -1.81
N SER A 428 24.33 22.76 -2.72
CA SER A 428 24.23 23.33 -4.07
C SER A 428 23.16 22.60 -4.91
N PRO A 429 22.67 23.19 -6.01
CA PRO A 429 21.71 22.51 -6.89
C PRO A 429 22.16 21.12 -7.36
N GLN A 430 23.44 20.96 -7.71
CA GLN A 430 24.00 19.66 -8.13
C GLN A 430 24.04 18.64 -6.99
N GLN A 431 24.32 19.08 -5.77
CA GLN A 431 24.29 18.22 -4.59
C GLN A 431 22.86 17.77 -4.27
N LEU A 432 21.86 18.65 -4.45
CA LEU A 432 20.45 18.31 -4.32
C LEU A 432 19.99 17.28 -5.36
N VAL A 433 20.44 17.40 -6.62
CA VAL A 433 20.17 16.39 -7.66
C VAL A 433 20.73 15.03 -7.26
N SER A 434 21.98 14.98 -6.82
CA SER A 434 22.62 13.74 -6.38
C SER A 434 21.93 13.15 -5.14
N PHE A 435 21.50 14.00 -4.20
CA PHE A 435 20.70 13.59 -3.04
C PHE A 435 19.37 12.96 -3.47
N ALA A 436 18.63 13.61 -4.36
CA ALA A 436 17.34 13.10 -4.83
C ALA A 436 17.48 11.80 -5.64
N ASN A 437 18.53 11.64 -6.46
CA ASN A 437 18.78 10.39 -7.18
C ASN A 437 19.13 9.22 -6.22
N ASN A 438 19.79 9.52 -5.10
CA ASN A 438 19.98 8.53 -4.03
C ASN A 438 18.65 8.17 -3.36
N GLU A 439 17.75 9.14 -3.14
CA GLU A 439 16.41 8.88 -2.62
C GLU A 439 15.61 7.99 -3.58
N VAL A 440 15.68 8.21 -4.91
CA VAL A 440 15.08 7.33 -5.93
C VAL A 440 15.53 5.88 -5.76
N THR A 441 16.84 5.67 -5.63
CA THR A 441 17.43 4.33 -5.46
C THR A 441 16.94 3.67 -4.18
N GLN A 442 16.97 4.39 -3.05
CA GLN A 442 16.53 3.85 -1.76
C GLN A 442 15.03 3.57 -1.73
N ASP A 443 14.24 4.42 -2.37
CA ASP A 443 12.79 4.31 -2.42
C ASP A 443 12.36 3.11 -3.27
N LEU A 444 12.92 2.95 -4.48
CA LEU A 444 12.67 1.79 -5.32
C LEU A 444 13.16 0.48 -4.69
N ALA A 445 14.27 0.52 -3.94
CA ALA A 445 14.74 -0.65 -3.20
C ALA A 445 13.72 -1.11 -2.14
N LYS A 446 12.99 -0.17 -1.53
CA LYS A 446 11.85 -0.47 -0.65
C LYS A 446 10.62 -0.87 -1.44
N ALA A 447 10.34 -0.23 -2.58
CA ALA A 447 9.17 -0.53 -3.42
C ALA A 447 9.20 -2.00 -3.89
N GLN A 448 10.32 -2.46 -4.42
CA GLN A 448 10.43 -3.83 -4.97
C GLN A 448 10.26 -4.95 -3.95
N ILE A 449 10.30 -4.65 -2.65
CA ILE A 449 10.08 -5.62 -1.58
C ILE A 449 8.70 -5.45 -0.91
N GLN A 450 7.90 -4.46 -1.32
CA GLN A 450 6.52 -4.37 -0.84
C GLN A 450 5.66 -5.42 -1.54
N PRO A 451 4.87 -6.22 -0.80
CA PRO A 451 4.01 -7.24 -1.38
C PRO A 451 3.12 -6.72 -2.52
N VAL A 452 2.54 -5.52 -2.35
CA VAL A 452 1.65 -4.92 -3.35
C VAL A 452 2.31 -4.70 -4.71
N PHE A 453 3.62 -4.41 -4.73
CA PHE A 453 4.36 -4.25 -5.97
C PHE A 453 4.94 -5.58 -6.47
N MET A 454 5.48 -6.39 -5.57
CA MET A 454 6.02 -7.72 -5.89
C MET A 454 4.99 -8.61 -6.58
N ASP A 455 3.73 -8.58 -6.13
CA ASP A 455 2.69 -9.47 -6.63
C ASP A 455 2.11 -9.03 -7.97
N LYS A 456 2.38 -7.79 -8.39
CA LYS A 456 1.73 -7.17 -9.53
C LYS A 456 2.67 -6.77 -10.65
N TYR A 457 3.84 -6.22 -10.31
CA TYR A 457 4.69 -5.53 -11.29
C TYR A 457 6.03 -6.24 -11.45
N ARG A 458 6.41 -6.45 -12.71
CA ARG A 458 7.67 -7.06 -13.08
C ARG A 458 8.81 -6.04 -13.19
N ARG A 459 8.59 -4.95 -13.91
CA ARG A 459 9.64 -3.95 -14.18
C ARG A 459 9.61 -2.81 -13.16
N PHE A 460 10.79 -2.31 -12.81
CA PHE A 460 10.97 -1.17 -11.90
C PHE A 460 11.87 -0.18 -12.63
N VAL A 461 11.26 0.89 -13.12
CA VAL A 461 11.85 1.78 -14.12
C VAL A 461 12.04 3.18 -13.55
N VAL A 462 13.21 3.75 -13.79
CA VAL A 462 13.52 5.15 -13.55
C VAL A 462 13.70 5.84 -14.89
N ILE A 463 12.83 6.80 -15.19
CA ILE A 463 12.98 7.68 -16.33
C ILE A 463 13.99 8.76 -15.98
N ARG A 464 15.13 8.73 -16.68
CA ARG A 464 16.23 9.69 -16.51
C ARG A 464 16.29 10.70 -17.64
N ALA A 465 16.95 11.83 -17.39
CA ALA A 465 17.21 12.81 -18.43
C ALA A 465 18.22 12.28 -19.45
N ALA A 466 18.20 12.84 -20.65
CA ALA A 466 19.21 12.55 -21.67
C ALA A 466 20.61 12.98 -21.21
N SER A 467 20.70 14.06 -20.42
CA SER A 467 21.94 14.59 -19.85
C SER A 467 22.58 13.69 -18.79
N GLU A 468 21.84 12.73 -18.21
CA GLU A 468 22.30 11.80 -17.19
C GLU A 468 22.96 10.55 -17.78
N GLU A 469 23.86 10.71 -18.77
CA GLU A 469 24.50 9.62 -19.52
C GLU A 469 25.41 8.71 -18.66
N THR A 470 25.87 9.20 -17.52
CA THR A 470 26.78 8.47 -16.62
C THR A 470 26.09 7.38 -15.81
N ILE A 471 24.75 7.41 -15.69
CA ILE A 471 23.96 6.43 -14.96
C ILE A 471 23.81 5.17 -15.81
N SER A 472 24.21 4.02 -15.26
CA SER A 472 24.11 2.74 -15.97
C SER A 472 22.65 2.31 -16.13
N ALA A 473 22.32 1.69 -17.26
CA ALA A 473 20.95 1.21 -17.53
C ALA A 473 20.43 0.17 -16.52
N GLU A 474 21.33 -0.48 -15.77
CA GLU A 474 21.02 -1.53 -14.79
C GLU A 474 21.46 -1.16 -13.37
N GLU A 475 21.62 0.14 -13.09
CA GLU A 475 22.16 0.60 -11.82
C GLU A 475 21.27 0.24 -10.63
N ASN A 476 21.90 -0.29 -9.57
CA ASN A 476 21.24 -0.68 -8.33
C ASN A 476 20.06 -1.65 -8.52
N GLY A 477 20.09 -2.49 -9.57
CA GLY A 477 19.03 -3.47 -9.82
C GLY A 477 17.73 -2.86 -10.35
N PHE A 478 17.77 -1.63 -10.89
CA PHE A 478 16.65 -0.97 -11.54
C PHE A 478 16.94 -0.68 -13.01
N GLU A 479 15.89 -0.51 -13.79
CA GLU A 479 15.98 -0.12 -15.19
C GLU A 479 16.06 1.40 -15.30
N TRP A 480 17.20 1.95 -15.72
CA TRP A 480 17.38 3.39 -15.90
C TRP A 480 17.42 3.73 -17.39
N CYS A 481 16.35 4.34 -17.90
CA CYS A 481 16.25 4.62 -19.33
C CYS A 481 15.86 6.08 -19.60
N PRO A 482 16.45 6.71 -20.63
CA PRO A 482 15.96 7.99 -21.16
C PRO A 482 14.52 7.86 -21.64
N LEU A 483 13.74 8.93 -21.48
CA LEU A 483 12.36 9.03 -21.93
C LEU A 483 12.17 8.51 -23.38
N ALA A 484 13.04 8.95 -24.30
CA ALA A 484 12.97 8.59 -25.73
C ALA A 484 13.23 7.11 -26.03
N SER A 485 13.84 6.36 -25.10
CA SER A 485 14.18 4.95 -25.27
C SER A 485 13.24 4.01 -24.52
N PHE A 486 12.37 4.55 -23.68
CA PHE A 486 11.45 3.75 -22.88
C PHE A 486 10.42 3.04 -23.79
N SER A 487 10.15 1.78 -23.48
CA SER A 487 9.06 1.02 -24.09
C SER A 487 8.38 0.13 -23.06
N PHE A 488 7.05 -0.03 -23.19
CA PHE A 488 6.24 -0.90 -22.33
C PHE A 488 6.53 -2.39 -22.58
N GLY A 489 6.86 -2.76 -23.82
CA GLY A 489 7.25 -4.12 -24.20
C GLY A 489 6.09 -5.10 -24.39
N ASP A 490 4.86 -4.61 -24.52
CA ASP A 490 3.63 -5.40 -24.63
C ASP A 490 2.68 -4.97 -25.77
N ASP A 491 3.18 -4.11 -26.68
CA ASP A 491 2.47 -3.61 -27.86
C ASP A 491 1.11 -2.93 -27.57
N TYR A 492 0.85 -2.53 -26.31
CA TYR A 492 -0.43 -1.94 -25.91
C TYR A 492 -0.71 -0.61 -26.63
N PHE A 493 0.29 0.26 -26.69
CA PHE A 493 0.26 1.47 -27.50
C PHE A 493 0.80 1.16 -28.89
N GLN A 494 -0.01 1.42 -29.92
CA GLN A 494 0.47 1.34 -31.30
C GLN A 494 1.60 2.35 -31.47
N VAL A 495 2.80 1.85 -31.79
CA VAL A 495 3.88 2.72 -32.24
C VAL A 495 3.37 3.40 -33.51
N ALA A 496 3.17 4.72 -33.46
CA ALA A 496 2.85 5.48 -34.65
C ALA A 496 4.00 5.26 -35.62
N THR A 497 3.79 4.40 -36.63
CA THR A 497 4.75 4.18 -37.71
C THR A 497 4.89 5.50 -38.44
N ALA A 498 6.00 6.19 -38.19
CA ALA A 498 6.38 7.42 -38.88
C ALA A 498 6.71 7.16 -40.35
#